data_AF-A0A8J3HZ70-F1
#
_entry.id   AF-A0A8J3HZ70-F1
#
_cell.length_a   1.000
_cell.length_b   1.000
_cell.length_c   1.000
_cell.angle_alpha   90.00
_cell.angle_beta   90.00
_cell.angle_gamma   90.00
#
_symmetry.space_group_name_H-M   'P 1'
#
loop_
_entity.id
_entity.type
_entity.pdbx_description
1 polymer ?
#
loop_
_entity_poly.entity_id
_entity_poly.type
_entity_poly.pdbx_seq_one_letter_code
_entity_poly.pdbx_strand_id
1 'polypeptide(L)'
;MLPFYLLMSGMHLTNTYWSILLPTIFSAFGIWFACIYANASVPNELLDAARIDGAGELHIFLTIALPLMSPALATMFLFHFVGVWNGFFLPLLMLNNQHLYPVMVGLGVLSAGAGTGENNTNLVIMGSLLSALPIVLSFTFLQRYWRQGLTFGSLIG
;
A
#
# COMPACT_ATOMS: atom_id res chain seq x y z
N MET A 1 -13.51 -9.55 -12.91
CA MET A 1 -13.56 -10.32 -11.64
C MET A 1 -13.78 -11.81 -11.89
N LEU A 2 -14.75 -12.22 -12.71
CA LEU A 2 -14.95 -13.63 -13.06
C LEU A 2 -13.72 -14.32 -13.68
N PRO A 3 -13.02 -13.74 -14.68
CA PRO A 3 -11.84 -14.39 -15.27
C PRO A 3 -10.66 -14.49 -14.29
N PHE A 4 -10.52 -13.50 -13.40
CA PHE A 4 -9.47 -13.46 -12.38
C PHE A 4 -9.70 -14.52 -11.30
N TYR A 5 -10.97 -14.71 -10.88
CA TYR A 5 -11.36 -15.80 -9.98
C TYR A 5 -11.06 -17.17 -10.58
N LEU A 6 -11.41 -17.38 -11.86
CA LEU A 6 -11.13 -18.64 -12.56
C LEU A 6 -9.62 -18.93 -12.66
N LEU A 7 -8.80 -17.90 -12.89
CA LEU A 7 -7.34 -18.03 -12.92
C LEU A 7 -6.78 -18.45 -11.56
N MET A 8 -7.17 -17.77 -10.48
CA MET A 8 -6.75 -18.13 -9.12
C MET A 8 -7.28 -19.50 -8.68
N SER A 9 -8.50 -19.85 -9.11
CA SER A 9 -9.10 -21.17 -8.86
C SER A 9 -8.37 -22.28 -9.60
N GLY A 10 -7.98 -22.06 -10.86
CA GLY A 10 -7.18 -23.01 -11.63
C GLY A 10 -5.79 -23.25 -11.01
N MET A 11 -5.23 -22.21 -10.36
CA MET A 11 -3.98 -22.30 -9.60
C MET A 11 -4.15 -22.85 -8.17
N HIS A 12 -5.37 -23.23 -7.76
CA HIS A 12 -5.69 -23.70 -6.39
C HIS A 12 -5.28 -22.70 -5.29
N LEU A 13 -5.19 -21.41 -5.63
CA LEU A 13 -4.82 -20.35 -4.69
C LEU A 13 -6.05 -19.70 -4.04
N THR A 14 -7.26 -20.03 -4.48
CA THR A 14 -8.50 -19.58 -3.86
C THR A 14 -8.53 -19.96 -2.38
N ASN A 15 -9.15 -19.11 -1.55
CA ASN A 15 -9.19 -19.30 -0.10
C ASN A 15 -7.81 -19.27 0.60
N THR A 16 -6.84 -18.53 0.07
CA THR A 16 -5.55 -18.26 0.73
C THR A 16 -5.24 -16.77 0.73
N TYR A 17 -4.40 -16.29 1.66
CA TYR A 17 -3.94 -14.88 1.67
C TYR A 17 -3.26 -14.47 0.36
N TRP A 18 -2.59 -15.41 -0.33
CA TRP A 18 -1.89 -15.17 -1.58
C TRP A 18 -2.80 -14.78 -2.74
N SER A 19 -4.05 -15.25 -2.75
CA SER A 19 -5.04 -14.85 -3.76
C SER A 19 -5.34 -13.35 -3.76
N ILE A 20 -5.10 -12.69 -2.62
CA ILE A 20 -5.30 -11.25 -2.43
C ILE A 20 -3.96 -10.53 -2.55
N LEU A 21 -2.90 -11.02 -1.91
CA LEU A 21 -1.61 -10.32 -1.88
C LEU A 21 -0.96 -10.23 -3.26
N LEU A 22 -0.91 -11.32 -4.02
CA LEU A 22 -0.28 -11.34 -5.34
C LEU A 22 -0.80 -10.25 -6.29
N PRO A 23 -2.11 -10.11 -6.52
CA PRO A 23 -2.60 -9.05 -7.40
C PRO A 23 -2.42 -7.66 -6.80
N THR A 24 -2.48 -7.49 -5.48
CA THR A 24 -2.33 -6.17 -4.86
C THR A 24 -0.90 -5.63 -4.94
N ILE A 25 0.13 -6.50 -4.94
CA ILE A 25 1.54 -6.08 -5.05
C ILE A 25 1.79 -5.32 -6.35
N PHE A 26 1.11 -5.70 -7.43
CA PHE A 26 1.24 -5.04 -8.73
C PHE A 26 0.20 -3.92 -8.87
N SER A 27 0.63 -2.69 -8.61
CA SER A 27 -0.20 -1.50 -8.82
C SER A 27 0.30 -0.69 -10.01
N ALA A 28 -0.53 -0.58 -11.05
CA ALA A 28 -0.25 0.29 -12.20
C ALA A 28 -0.08 1.75 -11.76
N PHE A 29 -0.90 2.20 -10.81
CA PHE A 29 -0.76 3.53 -10.19
C PHE A 29 0.59 3.68 -9.48
N GLY A 30 1.03 2.66 -8.74
CA GLY A 30 2.32 2.67 -8.06
C GLY A 30 3.50 2.83 -9.03
N ILE A 31 3.50 2.07 -10.13
CA ILE A 31 4.55 2.17 -11.17
C ILE A 31 4.53 3.56 -11.81
N TRP A 32 3.35 4.02 -12.23
CA TRP A 32 3.19 5.33 -12.86
C TRP A 32 3.65 6.47 -11.93
N PHE A 33 3.25 6.41 -10.66
CA PHE A 33 3.63 7.40 -9.65
C PHE A 33 5.14 7.40 -9.40
N ALA A 34 5.75 6.22 -9.26
CA ALA A 34 7.19 6.09 -9.08
C ALA A 34 7.97 6.68 -10.27
N CYS A 35 7.54 6.42 -11.51
CA CYS A 35 8.17 6.97 -12.71
C CYS A 35 8.08 8.50 -12.78
N ILE A 36 6.93 9.08 -12.49
CA ILE A 36 6.77 10.55 -12.50
C ILE A 36 7.67 11.21 -11.46
N TYR A 37 7.69 10.68 -10.24
CA TYR A 37 8.53 11.23 -9.19
C TYR A 37 10.02 10.99 -9.40
N ALA A 38 10.42 9.84 -9.96
CA ALA A 38 11.80 9.61 -10.34
C ALA A 38 12.30 10.70 -11.29
N ASN A 39 11.53 11.01 -12.33
CA ASN A 39 11.87 12.06 -13.29
C ASN A 39 11.89 13.47 -12.69
N ALA A 40 11.04 13.74 -11.68
CA ALA A 40 10.96 15.06 -11.05
C ALA A 40 12.01 15.27 -9.93
N SER A 41 12.37 14.21 -9.20
CA SER A 41 13.19 14.28 -7.98
C SER A 41 14.64 13.86 -8.17
N VAL A 42 14.98 13.17 -9.26
CA VAL A 42 16.34 12.70 -9.55
C VAL A 42 16.90 13.44 -10.76
N PRO A 43 17.70 14.50 -10.57
CA PRO A 43 18.39 15.19 -11.66
C PRO A 43 19.31 14.26 -12.45
N ASN A 44 19.23 14.30 -13.78
CA ASN A 44 20.11 13.51 -14.64
C ASN A 44 21.60 13.83 -14.42
N GLU A 45 21.91 15.09 -14.09
CA GLU A 45 23.28 15.55 -13.80
C GLU A 45 23.93 14.78 -12.64
N LEU A 46 23.17 14.45 -11.59
CA LEU A 46 23.66 13.65 -10.46
C LEU A 46 23.92 12.20 -10.86
N LEU A 47 23.10 11.65 -11.76
CA LEU A 47 23.29 10.30 -12.28
C LEU A 47 24.53 10.22 -13.16
N ASP A 48 24.74 11.22 -14.02
CA ASP A 48 25.88 11.27 -14.93
C ASP A 48 27.19 11.52 -14.17
N ALA A 49 27.18 12.37 -13.14
CA ALA A 49 28.33 12.55 -12.26
C ALA A 49 28.73 11.23 -11.56
N ALA A 50 27.76 10.50 -11.01
CA ALA A 50 28.04 9.21 -10.36
C ALA A 50 28.58 8.15 -11.33
N ARG A 51 28.14 8.18 -12.60
CA ARG A 51 28.67 7.31 -13.66
C ARG A 51 30.11 7.67 -14.04
N ILE A 52 30.43 8.97 -14.10
CA ILE A 52 31.80 9.46 -14.33
C ILE A 52 32.73 9.00 -13.20
N ASP A 53 32.23 9.00 -11.95
CA ASP A 53 32.94 8.50 -10.77
C ASP A 53 33.04 6.96 -10.71
N GLY A 54 32.49 6.25 -11.71
CA GLY A 54 32.60 4.80 -11.84
C GLY A 54 31.61 4.01 -10.97
N ALA A 55 30.57 4.63 -10.42
CA ALA A 55 29.55 3.94 -9.66
C ALA A 55 28.68 3.04 -10.58
N GLY A 56 28.41 1.81 -10.14
CA GLY A 56 27.49 0.91 -10.86
C GLY A 56 26.02 1.33 -10.70
N GLU A 57 25.18 1.02 -11.68
CA GLU A 57 23.75 1.42 -11.72
C GLU A 57 22.97 1.04 -10.45
N LEU A 58 23.22 -0.16 -9.90
CA LEU A 58 22.56 -0.61 -8.68
C LEU A 58 22.98 0.23 -7.46
N HIS A 59 24.24 0.65 -7.41
CA HIS A 59 24.74 1.54 -6.36
C HIS A 59 24.13 2.95 -6.50
N ILE A 60 24.07 3.49 -7.72
CA ILE A 60 23.43 4.77 -8.03
C ILE A 60 21.96 4.74 -7.59
N PHE A 61 21.23 3.68 -7.95
CA PHE A 61 19.84 3.52 -7.58
C PHE A 61 19.64 3.50 -6.06
N LEU A 62 20.36 2.64 -5.33
CA LEU A 62 20.14 2.48 -3.88
C LEU A 62 20.64 3.66 -3.05
N THR A 63 21.69 4.35 -3.52
CA THR A 63 22.41 5.35 -2.70
C THR A 63 22.02 6.78 -3.08
N ILE A 64 21.61 7.03 -4.33
CA ILE A 64 21.29 8.37 -4.83
C ILE A 64 19.79 8.47 -5.12
N ALA A 65 19.28 7.66 -6.05
CA ALA A 65 17.90 7.80 -6.50
C ALA A 65 16.87 7.45 -5.40
N LEU A 66 17.06 6.34 -4.69
CA LEU A 66 16.10 5.84 -3.71
C LEU A 66 15.94 6.75 -2.48
N PRO A 67 17.02 7.32 -1.88
CA PRO A 67 16.88 8.30 -0.81
C PRO A 67 16.20 9.60 -1.25
N LEU A 68 16.52 10.11 -2.45
CA LEU A 68 15.87 11.29 -3.03
C LEU A 68 14.37 11.07 -3.27
N MET A 69 14.01 9.86 -3.69
CA MET A 69 12.61 9.46 -3.88
C MET A 69 11.90 9.07 -2.58
N SER A 70 12.59 8.98 -1.44
CA SER A 70 12.02 8.47 -0.19
C SER A 70 10.73 9.19 0.27
N PRO A 71 10.57 10.53 0.12
CA PRO A 71 9.31 11.19 0.49
C PRO A 71 8.16 10.80 -0.45
N ALA A 72 8.45 10.64 -1.74
CA ALA A 72 7.46 10.21 -2.73
C ALA A 72 7.06 8.75 -2.52
N LEU A 73 8.03 7.86 -2.27
CA LEU A 73 7.78 6.46 -1.96
C LEU A 73 6.97 6.29 -0.68
N ALA A 74 7.20 7.13 0.34
CA ALA A 74 6.39 7.15 1.55
C ALA A 74 4.92 7.48 1.24
N THR A 75 4.67 8.50 0.41
CA THR A 75 3.32 8.87 -0.04
C THR A 75 2.66 7.75 -0.85
N MET A 76 3.39 7.18 -1.81
CA MET A 76 2.92 6.05 -2.62
C MET A 76 2.55 4.85 -1.75
N PHE A 77 3.43 4.49 -0.81
CA PHE A 77 3.18 3.39 0.13
C PHE A 77 1.93 3.65 0.95
N LEU A 78 1.74 4.87 1.46
CA LEU A 78 0.55 5.21 2.23
C LEU A 78 -0.73 5.05 1.41
N PHE A 79 -0.79 5.63 0.21
CA PHE A 79 -1.97 5.49 -0.65
C PHE A 79 -2.26 4.04 -1.00
N HIS A 80 -1.21 3.28 -1.33
CA HIS A 80 -1.34 1.87 -1.64
C HIS A 80 -1.83 1.05 -0.44
N PHE A 81 -1.22 1.26 0.73
CA PHE A 81 -1.60 0.61 1.98
C PHE A 81 -3.04 0.89 2.35
N VAL A 82 -3.47 2.16 2.30
CA VAL A 82 -4.86 2.54 2.57
C VAL A 82 -5.81 1.87 1.58
N GLY A 83 -5.46 1.81 0.29
CA GLY A 83 -6.28 1.15 -0.72
C GLY A 83 -6.44 -0.35 -0.48
N VAL A 84 -5.35 -1.05 -0.14
CA VAL A 84 -5.38 -2.49 0.16
C VAL A 84 -6.11 -2.76 1.48
N TRP A 85 -5.85 -1.96 2.52
CA TRP A 85 -6.46 -2.11 3.83
C TRP A 85 -7.98 -1.90 3.82
N ASN A 86 -8.46 -0.91 3.05
CA ASN A 86 -9.89 -0.65 2.85
C ASN A 86 -10.52 -1.56 1.79
N GLY A 87 -9.74 -2.43 1.15
CA GLY A 87 -10.21 -3.33 0.11
C GLY A 87 -11.19 -4.37 0.66
N PHE A 88 -12.47 -4.23 0.32
CA PHE A 88 -13.54 -5.13 0.79
C PHE A 88 -13.93 -6.21 -0.24
N PHE A 89 -14.10 -5.81 -1.50
CA PHE A 89 -14.74 -6.67 -2.51
C PHE A 89 -13.88 -7.85 -2.95
N LEU A 90 -12.59 -7.63 -3.22
CA LEU A 90 -11.68 -8.66 -3.69
C LEU A 90 -11.52 -9.81 -2.67
N PRO A 91 -11.26 -9.54 -1.38
CA PRO A 91 -11.18 -10.60 -0.37
C PRO A 91 -12.50 -11.33 -0.16
N LEU A 92 -13.63 -10.61 -0.15
CA LEU A 92 -14.96 -11.21 0.00
C LEU A 92 -15.26 -12.22 -1.13
N LEU A 93 -14.81 -11.93 -2.35
CA LEU A 93 -15.01 -12.80 -3.50
C LEU A 93 -14.03 -13.99 -3.55
N MET A 94 -12.82 -13.85 -2.98
CA MET A 94 -11.75 -14.84 -3.07
C MET A 94 -11.66 -15.78 -1.86
N LEU A 95 -12.17 -15.34 -0.70
CA LEU A 95 -12.11 -16.08 0.56
C LEU A 95 -13.47 -16.67 0.91
N ASN A 96 -13.51 -17.96 1.19
CA ASN A 96 -14.70 -18.63 1.70
C ASN A 96 -14.62 -18.87 3.21
N ASN A 97 -13.41 -18.97 3.78
CA ASN A 97 -13.22 -19.18 5.20
C ASN A 97 -13.22 -17.85 5.97
N GLN A 98 -14.15 -17.71 6.92
CA GLN A 98 -14.28 -16.52 7.78
C GLN A 98 -13.01 -16.22 8.60
N HIS A 99 -12.21 -17.23 8.95
CA HIS A 99 -10.95 -17.03 9.66
C HIS A 99 -9.88 -16.28 8.85
N LEU A 100 -10.03 -16.27 7.52
CA LEU A 100 -9.10 -15.57 6.63
C LEU A 100 -9.56 -14.15 6.31
N TYR A 101 -10.75 -13.75 6.78
CA TYR A 101 -11.32 -12.45 6.43
C TYR A 101 -10.47 -11.30 6.94
N PRO A 102 -10.09 -10.36 6.07
CA PRO A 102 -9.54 -9.10 6.50
C PRO A 102 -10.53 -8.37 7.41
N VAL A 103 -10.00 -7.51 8.28
CA VAL A 103 -10.78 -6.76 9.28
C VAL A 103 -11.98 -6.06 8.63
N MET A 104 -11.81 -5.44 7.46
CA MET A 104 -12.92 -4.77 6.76
C MET A 104 -14.02 -5.73 6.30
N VAL A 105 -13.68 -6.94 5.86
CA VAL A 105 -14.67 -7.95 5.46
C VAL A 105 -15.38 -8.51 6.67
N GLY A 106 -14.64 -8.87 7.72
CA GLY A 106 -15.21 -9.38 8.97
C GLY A 106 -16.18 -8.38 9.61
N LEU A 107 -15.81 -7.09 9.67
CA LEU A 107 -16.69 -6.04 10.17
C LEU A 107 -17.92 -5.84 9.30
N GLY A 108 -17.78 -5.91 7.97
CA GLY A 108 -18.91 -5.83 7.05
C GLY A 108 -19.93 -6.95 7.27
N VAL A 109 -19.47 -8.19 7.42
CA VAL A 109 -20.35 -9.35 7.69
C VAL A 109 -21.02 -9.22 9.06
N LEU A 110 -20.28 -8.83 10.10
CA LEU A 110 -20.83 -8.58 11.45
C LEU A 110 -21.87 -7.45 11.44
N SER A 111 -21.64 -6.39 10.68
CA SER A 111 -22.57 -5.26 10.54
C SER A 111 -23.87 -5.67 9.84
N ALA A 112 -23.80 -6.57 8.86
CA ALA A 112 -24.98 -7.10 8.17
C ALA A 112 -25.79 -8.05 9.07
N GLY A 113 -25.14 -8.86 9.91
CA GLY A 113 -25.79 -9.72 10.89
C GLY A 113 -26.43 -8.96 12.07
N ALA A 114 -25.92 -7.77 12.41
CA ALA A 114 -26.51 -6.94 13.46
C ALA A 114 -27.95 -6.49 13.15
N GLY A 115 -28.37 -6.52 11.87
CA GLY A 115 -29.75 -6.23 11.46
C GLY A 115 -30.77 -7.33 11.77
N THR A 116 -30.33 -8.55 12.11
CA THR A 116 -31.23 -9.70 12.37
C THR A 116 -31.52 -9.92 13.87
N GLY A 117 -31.22 -8.94 14.72
CA GLY A 117 -31.54 -8.97 16.16
C GLY A 117 -30.38 -9.40 17.08
N GLU A 118 -29.19 -9.66 16.53
CA GLU A 118 -27.99 -9.82 17.32
C GLU A 118 -27.41 -8.46 17.72
N ASN A 119 -27.26 -8.22 19.03
CA ASN A 119 -26.74 -6.98 19.63
C ASN A 119 -25.23 -6.76 19.38
N ASN A 120 -24.77 -6.91 18.14
CA ASN A 120 -23.36 -6.84 17.76
C ASN A 120 -22.93 -5.41 17.40
N THR A 121 -23.81 -4.41 17.52
CA THR A 121 -23.51 -3.00 17.19
C THR A 121 -22.29 -2.47 17.94
N ASN A 122 -22.15 -2.82 19.23
CA ASN A 122 -20.99 -2.38 20.02
C ASN A 122 -19.68 -2.98 19.51
N LEU A 123 -19.70 -4.26 19.10
CA LEU A 123 -18.54 -4.93 18.51
C LEU A 123 -18.14 -4.32 17.17
N VAL A 124 -19.12 -3.96 16.33
CA VAL A 124 -18.86 -3.30 15.04
C VAL A 124 -18.24 -1.92 15.24
N ILE A 125 -18.74 -1.13 16.19
CA ILE A 125 -18.17 0.20 16.50
C ILE A 125 -16.74 0.05 17.04
N MET A 126 -16.51 -0.80 18.03
CA MET A 126 -15.17 -1.03 18.59
C MET A 126 -14.20 -1.57 17.53
N GLY A 127 -14.64 -2.53 16.72
CA GLY A 127 -13.84 -3.09 15.65
C GLY A 127 -13.50 -2.09 14.56
N SER A 128 -14.42 -1.16 14.24
CA SER A 128 -14.17 -0.06 13.30
C SER A 128 -13.14 0.95 13.84
N LEU A 129 -13.17 1.24 15.15
CA LEU A 129 -12.13 2.07 15.78
C LEU A 129 -10.76 1.39 15.72
N LEU A 130 -10.71 0.09 16.00
CA LEU A 130 -9.46 -0.69 15.92
C LEU A 130 -8.94 -0.79 14.48
N SER A 131 -9.82 -0.88 13.48
CA SER A 131 -9.42 -0.98 12.07
C SER A 131 -8.78 0.31 11.54
N ALA A 132 -9.04 1.47 12.17
CA ALA A 132 -8.41 2.73 11.82
C ALA A 132 -6.97 2.85 12.38
N LEU A 133 -6.63 2.13 13.46
CA LEU A 133 -5.33 2.25 14.11
C LEU A 133 -4.13 1.98 13.18
N PRO A 134 -4.11 0.94 12.33
CA PRO A 134 -2.98 0.69 11.45
C PRO A 134 -2.74 1.79 10.43
N ILE A 135 -3.81 2.47 9.98
CA ILE A 135 -3.70 3.63 9.08
C ILE A 135 -3.06 4.80 9.80
N VAL A 136 -3.54 5.10 11.02
CA VAL A 136 -2.99 6.19 11.85
C VAL A 136 -1.53 5.94 12.19
N LEU A 137 -1.18 4.71 12.58
CA LEU A 137 0.20 4.32 12.87
C LEU A 137 1.07 4.48 11.64
N SER A 138 0.64 3.97 10.49
CA SER A 138 1.38 4.10 9.22
C SER A 138 1.65 5.57 8.90
N PHE A 139 0.62 6.42 8.94
CA PHE A 139 0.78 7.87 8.75
C PHE A 139 1.79 8.49 9.73
N THR A 140 1.69 8.14 11.01
CA THR A 140 2.58 8.64 12.08
C THR A 140 4.04 8.21 11.85
N PHE A 141 4.29 7.02 11.31
CA PHE A 141 5.64 6.58 10.96
C PHE A 141 6.16 7.20 9.65
N LEU A 142 5.27 7.50 8.71
CA LEU A 142 5.62 8.03 7.39
C LEU A 142 5.84 9.54 7.39
N GLN A 143 5.22 10.28 8.33
CA GLN A 143 5.35 11.74 8.40
C GLN A 143 6.79 12.27 8.52
N ARG A 144 7.72 11.45 9.05
CA ARG A 144 9.14 11.81 9.15
C ARG A 144 9.80 12.02 7.79
N TYR A 145 9.36 11.32 6.75
CA TYR A 145 9.93 11.43 5.41
C TYR A 145 9.55 12.75 4.74
N TRP A 146 8.35 13.28 5.00
CA TRP A 146 7.95 14.60 4.49
C TRP A 146 8.67 15.75 5.20
N ARG A 147 8.92 15.62 6.51
CA ARG A 147 9.66 16.63 7.28
C ARG A 147 11.10 16.81 6.77
N GLN A 148 11.75 15.72 6.34
CA GLN A 148 13.08 15.75 5.77
C GLN A 148 13.10 16.38 4.36
N GLY A 149 12.06 16.14 3.56
CA GLY A 149 11.92 16.76 2.22
C GLY A 149 11.75 18.28 2.27
N LEU A 150 11.01 18.80 3.25
CA LEU A 150 10.80 20.25 3.43
C LEU A 150 12.09 21.00 3.78
N THR A 151 13.02 20.38 4.50
CA THR A 151 14.29 21.01 4.87
C THR A 151 15.25 21.20 3.70
N PHE A 152 15.19 20.35 2.66
CA PHE A 152 16.01 20.53 1.45
C PHE A 152 15.47 21.65 0.54
N GLY A 153 14.15 21.87 0.51
CA GLY A 153 13.54 22.98 -0.25
C GLY A 153 13.82 24.37 0.34
N SER A 154 14.19 24.47 1.62
CA SER A 154 14.49 25.74 2.29
C SER A 154 15.91 26.27 2.03
N LEU A 155 16.81 25.48 1.44
CA LEU A 155 18.18 25.90 1.12
C LEU A 155 18.32 26.50 -0.30
N ILE A 156 17.20 26.60 -1.04
CA ILE A 156 17.11 27.20 -2.38
C ILE A 156 16.36 28.56 -2.31
N GLY A 157 16.31 29.19 -1.13
CA GLY A 157 15.72 30.52 -0.90
C GLY A 157 16.76 31.54 -0.47
#